data_AF-A0A5B0EFE2-F1
#
_entry.id   AF-A0A5B0EFE2-F1
#
_cell.length_a   1.000
_cell.length_b   1.000
_cell.length_c   1.000
_cell.angle_alpha   90.00
_cell.angle_beta   90.00
_cell.angle_gamma   90.00
#
_symmetry.space_group_name_H-M   'P 1'
#
loop_
_entity.id
_entity.type
_entity.pdbx_description
1 polymer ?
#
loop_
_entity_poly.entity_id
_entity_poly.type
_entity_poly.pdbx_seq_one_letter_code
_entity_poly.pdbx_strand_id
1 'polypeptide(L)'
;MSAATEFTQWRRMRDEGLATEFGWLSLSSYQWLPADPGALELLPGQWSADADGARATFEASDGVETTDGEPISGTLSRSLLEGESMHFVRHGDTLVELGVRDGRYMIRTRERNHPRVKAFTGVPVFDYDPEFIVPGKFIAFDTPKEVPIDTFRADTTLRAELVGEVEFELAGHRAVLAATQSPDGSLTLNFRDATNGVQTAPWRFVTVKAPGPDGSVTIDFNRTLNYPMAFSPHAVCPAPVPGNHLETAVRAGELLPH
;
A
#
# COMPACT_ATOMS: atom_id res chain seq x y z
N MET A 1 16.31 -24.05 9.12
CA MET A 1 16.34 -23.84 7.66
C MET A 1 17.45 -22.84 7.37
N SER A 2 18.02 -22.80 6.15
CA SER A 2 19.03 -21.78 5.82
C SER A 2 18.36 -20.42 5.59
N ALA A 3 19.09 -19.31 5.77
CA ALA A 3 18.56 -17.97 5.52
C ALA A 3 18.10 -17.80 4.05
N ALA A 4 18.82 -18.41 3.10
CA ALA A 4 18.43 -18.43 1.69
C ALA A 4 17.11 -19.19 1.45
N THR A 5 16.88 -20.31 2.16
CA THR A 5 15.61 -21.05 2.08
C THR A 5 14.45 -20.23 2.63
N GLU A 6 14.65 -19.56 3.76
CA GLU A 6 13.63 -18.67 4.36
C GLU A 6 13.32 -17.47 3.45
N PHE A 7 14.34 -16.91 2.78
CA PHE A 7 14.18 -15.86 1.79
C PHE A 7 13.33 -16.33 0.61
N THR A 8 13.63 -17.48 0.00
CA THR A 8 12.83 -18.03 -1.10
C THR A 8 11.39 -18.31 -0.70
N GLN A 9 11.15 -18.84 0.51
CA GLN A 9 9.79 -19.05 1.00
C GLN A 9 9.05 -17.72 1.18
N TRP A 10 9.71 -16.72 1.76
CA TRP A 10 9.16 -15.37 1.90
C TRP A 10 8.81 -14.74 0.55
N ARG A 11 9.70 -14.87 -0.45
CA ARG A 11 9.47 -14.41 -1.83
C ARG A 11 8.21 -15.03 -2.42
N ARG A 12 8.09 -16.35 -2.33
CA ARG A 12 6.92 -17.07 -2.84
C ARG A 12 5.63 -16.60 -2.17
N MET A 13 5.60 -16.46 -0.84
CA MET A 13 4.41 -15.97 -0.13
C MET A 13 4.05 -14.54 -0.53
N ARG A 14 5.05 -13.69 -0.74
CA ARG A 14 4.87 -12.32 -1.22
C ARG A 14 4.23 -12.29 -2.61
N ASP A 15 4.74 -13.09 -3.55
CA ASP A 15 4.22 -13.16 -4.92
C ASP A 15 2.80 -13.77 -4.94
N GLU A 16 2.55 -14.83 -4.17
CA GLU A 16 1.21 -15.42 -3.99
C GLU A 16 0.21 -14.40 -3.42
N GLY A 17 0.63 -13.58 -2.45
CA GLY A 17 -0.21 -12.53 -1.86
C GLY A 17 -0.56 -11.41 -2.84
N LEU A 18 0.32 -11.07 -3.77
CA LEU A 18 0.07 -10.09 -4.84
C LEU A 18 -0.88 -10.63 -5.92
N ALA A 19 -0.78 -11.93 -6.23
CA ALA A 19 -1.56 -12.63 -7.24
C ALA A 19 -2.97 -13.06 -6.76
N THR A 20 -3.43 -12.54 -5.63
CA THR A 20 -4.79 -12.78 -5.12
C THR A 20 -5.85 -12.18 -6.04
N GLU A 21 -7.01 -12.83 -6.09
CA GLU A 21 -8.17 -12.32 -6.83
C GLU A 21 -8.54 -10.93 -6.30
N PHE A 22 -8.74 -9.98 -7.22
CA PHE A 22 -8.96 -8.56 -6.90
C PHE A 22 -7.85 -7.92 -6.03
N GLY A 23 -6.67 -8.52 -5.98
CA GLY A 23 -5.49 -8.00 -5.29
C GLY A 23 -4.93 -6.74 -5.95
N TRP A 24 -3.78 -6.26 -5.46
CA TRP A 24 -3.19 -4.99 -5.92
C TRP A 24 -2.89 -4.92 -7.43
N LEU A 25 -2.61 -6.06 -8.07
CA LEU A 25 -2.35 -6.14 -9.51
C LEU A 25 -3.58 -5.85 -10.37
N SER A 26 -4.78 -6.05 -9.81
CA SER A 26 -6.06 -5.87 -10.50
C SER A 26 -6.58 -4.43 -10.49
N LEU A 27 -5.99 -3.54 -9.69
CA LEU A 27 -6.50 -2.19 -9.48
C LEU A 27 -6.42 -1.36 -10.77
N SER A 28 -7.55 -1.06 -11.40
CA SER A 28 -7.62 -0.49 -12.75
C SER A 28 -8.10 0.96 -12.81
N SER A 29 -8.77 1.48 -11.77
CA SER A 29 -9.09 2.91 -11.70
C SER A 29 -9.20 3.43 -10.27
N TYR A 30 -9.16 4.76 -10.17
CA TYR A 30 -9.44 5.54 -8.96
C TYR A 30 -10.21 6.80 -9.38
N GLN A 31 -11.35 7.09 -8.76
CA GLN A 31 -12.17 8.25 -9.07
C GLN A 31 -12.75 8.84 -7.79
N TRP A 32 -12.74 10.17 -7.66
CA TRP A 32 -13.50 10.85 -6.62
C TRP A 32 -14.98 10.84 -6.95
N LEU A 33 -15.84 10.70 -5.93
CA LEU A 33 -17.27 10.87 -6.12
C LEU A 33 -17.63 12.35 -6.30
N PRO A 34 -18.48 12.69 -7.29
CA PRO A 34 -18.97 14.06 -7.45
C PRO A 34 -19.99 14.41 -6.36
N ALA A 35 -20.24 15.71 -6.15
CA ALA A 35 -21.26 16.17 -5.20
C ALA A 35 -22.69 15.89 -5.70
N ASP A 36 -22.94 16.18 -6.98
CA ASP A 36 -24.21 15.90 -7.65
C ASP A 36 -24.19 14.53 -8.33
N PRO A 37 -25.33 13.80 -8.41
CA PRO A 37 -25.41 12.53 -9.11
C PRO A 37 -24.87 12.60 -10.54
N GLY A 38 -23.84 11.80 -10.83
CA GLY A 38 -23.14 11.82 -12.11
C GLY A 38 -22.55 10.47 -12.49
N ALA A 39 -22.18 10.33 -13.75
CA ALA A 39 -21.50 9.14 -14.24
C ALA A 39 -20.04 9.10 -13.76
N LEU A 40 -19.52 7.88 -13.59
CA LEU A 40 -18.10 7.62 -13.41
C LEU A 40 -17.58 6.85 -14.63
N GLU A 41 -16.31 7.00 -14.95
CA GLU A 41 -15.67 6.21 -16.00
C GLU A 41 -15.70 4.72 -15.65
N LEU A 42 -15.96 3.87 -16.64
CA LEU A 42 -15.94 2.41 -16.54
C LEU A 42 -17.01 1.79 -15.62
N LEU A 43 -17.93 2.58 -15.08
CA LEU A 43 -18.98 2.12 -14.17
C LEU A 43 -20.37 2.56 -14.64
N PRO A 44 -21.38 1.68 -14.55
CA PRO A 44 -22.76 2.07 -14.79
C PRO A 44 -23.34 2.83 -13.59
N GLY A 45 -24.56 3.33 -13.74
CA GLY A 45 -25.29 4.04 -12.68
C GLY A 45 -24.87 5.49 -12.48
N GLN A 46 -25.51 6.12 -11.49
CA GLN A 46 -25.22 7.49 -11.06
C GLN A 46 -24.64 7.48 -9.65
N TRP A 47 -23.57 8.23 -9.46
CA TRP A 47 -22.78 8.24 -8.24
C TRP A 47 -22.70 9.65 -7.67
N SER A 48 -22.74 9.77 -6.35
CA SER A 48 -22.47 11.03 -5.66
C SER A 48 -22.02 10.81 -4.23
N ALA A 49 -21.49 11.85 -3.60
CA ALA A 49 -21.25 11.85 -2.17
C ALA A 49 -21.43 13.25 -1.57
N ASP A 50 -21.87 13.28 -0.32
CA ASP A 50 -21.94 14.48 0.51
C ASP A 50 -21.43 14.18 1.94
N ALA A 51 -21.75 15.06 2.89
CA ALA A 51 -21.35 14.91 4.29
C ALA A 51 -21.98 13.69 4.99
N ASP A 52 -23.13 13.20 4.51
CA ASP A 52 -23.84 12.07 5.12
C ASP A 52 -23.32 10.73 4.56
N GLY A 53 -22.87 10.71 3.30
CA GLY A 53 -22.19 9.57 2.73
C GLY A 53 -22.21 9.52 1.20
N ALA A 54 -21.73 8.39 0.68
CA ALA A 54 -21.77 8.05 -0.73
C ALA A 54 -23.13 7.44 -1.12
N ARG A 55 -23.58 7.73 -2.33
CA ARG A 55 -24.78 7.17 -2.96
C ARG A 55 -24.47 6.67 -4.35
N ALA A 56 -25.07 5.55 -4.72
CA ALA A 56 -25.01 4.99 -6.07
C ALA A 56 -26.39 4.47 -6.46
N THR A 57 -26.89 4.89 -7.63
CA THR A 57 -28.20 4.50 -8.16
C THR A 57 -28.02 3.71 -9.44
N PHE A 58 -28.65 2.54 -9.50
CA PHE A 58 -28.55 1.61 -10.63
C PHE A 58 -29.93 1.24 -11.18
N GLU A 59 -30.02 1.16 -12.50
CA GLU A 59 -31.16 0.52 -13.18
C GLU A 59 -30.94 -0.99 -13.25
N ALA A 60 -32.01 -1.78 -13.35
CA ALA A 60 -31.88 -3.23 -13.51
C ALA A 60 -31.06 -3.62 -14.77
N SER A 61 -31.09 -2.77 -15.81
CA SER A 61 -30.30 -2.97 -17.03
C SER A 61 -28.80 -2.75 -16.85
N ASP A 62 -28.35 -2.16 -15.74
CA ASP A 62 -26.95 -1.90 -15.47
C ASP A 62 -26.16 -3.17 -15.08
N GLY A 63 -26.85 -4.26 -14.71
CA GLY A 63 -26.20 -5.53 -14.39
C GLY A 63 -25.25 -5.46 -13.20
N VAL A 64 -25.52 -4.55 -12.26
CA VAL A 64 -24.74 -4.41 -11.02
C VAL A 64 -25.24 -5.41 -9.99
N GLU A 65 -24.29 -6.00 -9.26
CA GLU A 65 -24.55 -7.03 -8.27
C GLU A 65 -23.92 -6.67 -6.91
N THR A 66 -24.41 -7.29 -5.84
CA THR A 66 -23.72 -7.28 -4.56
C THR A 66 -22.39 -8.04 -4.69
N THR A 67 -21.52 -7.93 -3.68
CA THR A 67 -20.27 -8.70 -3.66
C THR A 67 -20.47 -10.21 -3.69
N ASP A 68 -21.66 -10.66 -3.27
CA ASP A 68 -22.08 -12.07 -3.21
C ASP A 68 -22.91 -12.51 -4.44
N GLY A 69 -23.13 -11.61 -5.41
CA GLY A 69 -23.76 -11.93 -6.70
C GLY A 69 -25.28 -11.72 -6.77
N GLU A 70 -25.88 -10.99 -5.84
CA GLU A 70 -27.31 -10.65 -5.93
C GLU A 70 -27.50 -9.40 -6.79
N PRO A 71 -28.44 -9.38 -7.75
CA PRO A 71 -28.65 -8.22 -8.63
C PRO A 71 -29.18 -7.02 -7.84
N ILE A 72 -28.72 -5.83 -8.21
CA ILE A 72 -29.08 -4.55 -7.57
C ILE A 72 -29.83 -3.68 -8.56
N SER A 73 -30.94 -3.11 -8.10
CA SER A 73 -31.65 -2.01 -8.74
C SER A 73 -32.13 -1.02 -7.68
N GLY A 74 -31.96 0.27 -7.95
CA GLY A 74 -32.27 1.36 -7.03
C GLY A 74 -31.02 1.98 -6.40
N THR A 75 -31.23 2.73 -5.32
CA THR A 75 -30.18 3.52 -4.67
C THR A 75 -29.59 2.81 -3.46
N LEU A 76 -28.27 2.69 -3.45
CA LEU A 76 -27.49 2.30 -2.28
C LEU A 76 -26.87 3.54 -1.63
N SER A 77 -26.81 3.55 -0.30
CA SER A 77 -26.16 4.61 0.48
C SER A 77 -25.21 4.00 1.52
N ARG A 78 -24.01 4.56 1.67
CA ARG A 78 -23.02 4.13 2.67
C ARG A 78 -22.28 5.32 3.26
N SER A 79 -22.02 5.25 4.56
CA SER A 79 -21.20 6.19 5.29
C SER A 79 -19.97 5.46 5.83
N LEU A 80 -18.79 6.07 5.70
CA LEU A 80 -17.49 5.54 6.09
C LEU A 80 -16.69 6.64 6.80
N LEU A 81 -15.82 6.25 7.72
CA LEU A 81 -14.88 7.14 8.38
C LEU A 81 -13.61 7.35 7.53
N GLU A 82 -12.84 8.39 7.85
CA GLU A 82 -11.55 8.66 7.20
C GLU A 82 -10.64 7.42 7.27
N GLY A 83 -10.05 7.05 6.13
CA GLY A 83 -9.18 5.87 6.01
C GLY A 83 -9.91 4.55 5.79
N GLU A 84 -11.22 4.47 6.05
CA GLU A 84 -12.01 3.27 5.81
C GLU A 84 -12.22 3.01 4.31
N SER A 85 -12.48 1.74 3.99
CA SER A 85 -12.86 1.28 2.66
C SER A 85 -13.60 -0.04 2.75
N MET A 86 -14.49 -0.31 1.79
CA MET A 86 -15.20 -1.58 1.66
C MET A 86 -15.34 -1.98 0.19
N HIS A 87 -15.41 -3.28 -0.05
CA HIS A 87 -15.97 -3.77 -1.31
C HIS A 87 -17.46 -3.44 -1.33
N PHE A 88 -17.90 -2.73 -2.35
CA PHE A 88 -19.21 -2.10 -2.40
C PHE A 88 -20.17 -2.87 -3.30
N VAL A 89 -19.81 -3.02 -4.58
CA VAL A 89 -20.63 -3.72 -5.59
C VAL A 89 -19.73 -4.41 -6.62
N ARG A 90 -20.33 -5.26 -7.46
CA ARG A 90 -19.69 -5.88 -8.62
C ARG A 90 -20.40 -5.49 -9.91
N HIS A 91 -19.64 -5.47 -10.99
CA HIS A 91 -20.15 -5.34 -12.35
C HIS A 91 -19.34 -6.24 -13.27
N GLY A 92 -19.89 -7.41 -13.61
CA GLY A 92 -19.19 -8.48 -14.31
C GLY A 92 -17.89 -8.91 -13.60
N ASP A 93 -16.76 -8.71 -14.28
CA ASP A 93 -15.41 -9.02 -13.79
C ASP A 93 -14.77 -7.89 -12.95
N THR A 94 -15.53 -6.84 -12.65
CA THR A 94 -15.05 -5.68 -11.89
C THR A 94 -15.60 -5.69 -10.48
N LEU A 95 -14.72 -5.58 -9.50
CA LEU A 95 -15.07 -5.30 -8.11
C LEU A 95 -14.88 -3.81 -7.84
N VAL A 96 -15.93 -3.17 -7.31
CA VAL A 96 -15.94 -1.76 -6.98
C VAL A 96 -15.72 -1.60 -5.48
N GLU A 97 -14.71 -0.85 -5.11
CA GLU A 97 -14.36 -0.51 -3.75
C GLU A 97 -14.75 0.95 -3.49
N LEU A 98 -15.48 1.19 -2.40
CA LEU A 98 -15.80 2.52 -1.88
C LEU A 98 -14.88 2.83 -0.70
N GLY A 99 -14.31 4.02 -0.62
CA GLY A 99 -13.52 4.44 0.54
C GLY A 99 -13.52 5.94 0.77
N VAL A 100 -12.91 6.36 1.86
CA VAL A 100 -12.73 7.79 2.20
C VAL A 100 -11.24 8.09 2.33
N ARG A 101 -10.76 9.08 1.59
CA ARG A 101 -9.39 9.56 1.67
C ARG A 101 -9.42 11.08 1.68
N ASP A 102 -8.67 11.69 2.60
CA ASP A 102 -8.53 13.13 2.65
C ASP A 102 -9.91 13.84 2.74
N GLY A 103 -10.80 13.26 3.55
CA GLY A 103 -12.17 13.74 3.79
C GLY A 103 -13.15 13.56 2.62
N ARG A 104 -12.74 12.88 1.54
CA ARG A 104 -13.56 12.72 0.33
C ARG A 104 -13.83 11.25 0.02
N TYR A 105 -15.03 10.96 -0.47
CA TYR A 105 -15.37 9.63 -0.95
C TYR A 105 -14.76 9.36 -2.31
N MET A 106 -14.22 8.15 -2.46
CA MET A 106 -13.61 7.66 -3.69
C MET A 106 -14.13 6.29 -4.05
N ILE A 107 -14.07 5.99 -5.35
CA ILE A 107 -14.25 4.67 -5.91
C ILE A 107 -12.93 4.18 -6.47
N ARG A 108 -12.59 2.93 -6.18
CA ARG A 108 -11.55 2.17 -6.87
C ARG A 108 -12.17 0.99 -7.57
N THR A 109 -11.71 0.70 -8.78
CA THR A 109 -12.12 -0.51 -9.49
C THR A 109 -10.98 -1.51 -9.57
N ARG A 110 -11.34 -2.79 -9.48
CA ARG A 110 -10.43 -3.93 -9.52
C ARG A 110 -10.96 -4.89 -10.56
N GLU A 111 -10.22 -5.06 -11.65
CA GLU A 111 -10.59 -5.95 -12.75
C GLU A 111 -9.91 -7.30 -12.60
N ARG A 112 -10.71 -8.36 -12.42
CA ARG A 112 -10.21 -9.74 -12.31
C ARG A 112 -9.28 -10.11 -13.47
N ASN A 113 -9.64 -9.65 -14.67
CA ASN A 113 -8.99 -10.00 -15.93
C ASN A 113 -7.98 -8.97 -16.43
N HIS A 114 -7.58 -8.01 -15.59
CA HIS A 114 -6.64 -6.95 -15.96
C HIS A 114 -5.32 -7.54 -16.51
N PRO A 115 -4.73 -7.01 -17.60
CA PRO A 115 -3.53 -7.57 -18.21
C PRO A 115 -2.37 -7.80 -17.24
N ARG A 116 -2.15 -6.89 -16.27
CA ARG A 116 -1.14 -7.05 -15.21
C ARG A 116 -1.31 -8.32 -14.39
N VAL A 117 -2.55 -8.73 -14.08
CA VAL A 117 -2.82 -9.96 -13.31
C VAL A 117 -2.35 -11.17 -14.11
N LYS A 118 -2.66 -11.20 -15.41
CA LYS A 118 -2.31 -12.31 -16.31
C LYS A 118 -0.81 -12.36 -16.64
N ALA A 119 -0.16 -11.21 -16.67
CA ALA A 119 1.27 -11.09 -16.98
C ALA A 119 2.18 -11.27 -15.76
N PHE A 120 1.64 -11.31 -14.55
CA PHE A 120 2.44 -11.36 -13.33
C PHE A 120 3.12 -12.72 -13.14
N THR A 121 4.44 -12.70 -13.08
CA THR A 121 5.28 -13.89 -12.85
C THR A 121 6.09 -13.80 -11.56
N GLY A 122 5.79 -12.83 -10.70
CA GLY A 122 6.56 -12.50 -9.49
C GLY A 122 7.26 -11.14 -9.59
N VAL A 123 7.60 -10.57 -8.43
CA VAL A 123 8.36 -9.31 -8.36
C VAL A 123 9.86 -9.61 -8.50
N PRO A 124 10.60 -8.95 -9.41
CA PRO A 124 12.04 -9.10 -9.45
C PRO A 124 12.68 -8.61 -8.14
N VAL A 125 13.80 -9.23 -7.74
CA VAL A 125 14.57 -8.86 -6.55
C VAL A 125 16.05 -8.80 -6.86
N PHE A 126 16.77 -8.06 -6.04
CA PHE A 126 18.22 -8.24 -5.92
C PHE A 126 18.53 -9.64 -5.37
N ASP A 127 19.74 -10.13 -5.68
CA ASP A 127 20.26 -11.34 -5.05
C ASP A 127 20.32 -11.18 -3.53
N TYR A 128 20.07 -12.26 -2.81
CA TYR A 128 20.16 -12.27 -1.36
C TYR A 128 21.60 -11.96 -0.91
N ASP A 129 21.74 -11.01 0.01
CA ASP A 129 23.02 -10.58 0.53
C ASP A 129 22.96 -10.41 2.06
N PRO A 130 23.74 -11.20 2.82
CA PRO A 130 23.77 -11.11 4.27
C PRO A 130 24.34 -9.79 4.82
N GLU A 131 25.09 -9.01 4.03
CA GLU A 131 25.60 -7.69 4.46
C GLU A 131 24.48 -6.66 4.62
N PHE A 132 23.30 -6.92 4.03
CA PHE A 132 22.09 -6.12 4.17
C PHE A 132 21.21 -6.53 5.36
N ILE A 133 21.72 -7.41 6.23
CA ILE A 133 21.11 -7.74 7.52
C ILE A 133 21.91 -7.03 8.61
N VAL A 134 21.37 -5.93 9.12
CA VAL A 134 22.11 -5.04 10.04
C VAL A 134 21.43 -4.98 11.41
N PRO A 135 22.22 -4.96 12.50
CA PRO A 135 21.68 -4.66 13.82
C PRO A 135 21.31 -3.17 13.91
N GLY A 136 20.31 -2.86 14.72
CA GLY A 136 19.91 -1.49 15.00
C GLY A 136 19.40 -1.32 16.43
N LYS A 137 19.13 -0.06 16.77
CA LYS A 137 18.59 0.36 18.06
C LYS A 137 17.33 1.18 17.82
N PHE A 138 16.20 0.70 18.30
CA PHE A 138 14.97 1.46 18.37
C PHE A 138 14.97 2.37 19.61
N ILE A 139 14.70 3.64 19.39
CA ILE A 139 14.54 4.68 20.41
C ILE A 139 13.11 5.19 20.30
N ALA A 140 12.26 4.75 21.22
CA ALA A 140 10.88 5.19 21.29
C ALA A 140 10.81 6.69 21.62
N PHE A 141 9.82 7.38 21.05
CA PHE A 141 9.45 8.72 21.52
C PHE A 141 8.64 8.62 22.81
N ASP A 142 8.76 9.63 23.68
CA ASP A 142 7.94 9.74 24.89
C ASP A 142 6.44 9.75 24.58
N THR A 143 6.07 10.29 23.43
CA THR A 143 4.71 10.29 22.89
C THR A 143 4.79 10.17 21.37
N PRO A 144 3.92 9.34 20.74
CA PRO A 144 3.85 9.27 19.29
C PRO A 144 3.62 10.65 18.65
N LYS A 145 4.23 10.87 17.49
CA LYS A 145 4.17 12.13 16.75
C LYS A 145 3.39 11.93 15.47
N GLU A 146 2.27 12.61 15.32
CA GLU A 146 1.59 12.69 14.04
C GLU A 146 2.26 13.71 13.11
N VAL A 147 2.60 13.29 11.90
CA VAL A 147 3.15 14.18 10.88
C VAL A 147 2.37 14.03 9.56
N PRO A 148 2.11 15.14 8.84
CA PRO A 148 1.60 15.05 7.49
C PRO A 148 2.66 14.43 6.59
N ILE A 149 2.22 13.56 5.68
CA ILE A 149 3.06 12.94 4.66
C ILE A 149 2.39 13.07 3.30
N ASP A 150 3.22 13.22 2.28
CA ASP A 150 2.77 13.12 0.90
C ASP A 150 2.32 11.68 0.58
N THR A 151 1.66 11.53 -0.55
CA THR A 151 1.36 10.21 -1.11
C THR A 151 1.78 10.15 -2.57
N PHE A 152 1.79 8.93 -3.13
CA PHE A 152 2.05 8.76 -4.56
C PHE A 152 1.01 9.47 -5.45
N ARG A 153 -0.23 9.62 -4.97
CA ARG A 153 -1.27 10.40 -5.65
C ARG A 153 -1.19 11.86 -5.19
N ALA A 154 -0.92 12.77 -6.11
CA ALA A 154 -0.70 14.19 -5.81
C ALA A 154 -1.92 14.90 -5.17
N ASP A 155 -3.12 14.37 -5.35
CA ASP A 155 -4.39 14.89 -4.85
C ASP A 155 -4.88 14.18 -3.59
N THR A 156 -4.00 13.45 -2.89
CA THR A 156 -4.27 12.88 -1.56
C THR A 156 -3.12 13.15 -0.60
N THR A 157 -3.46 13.46 0.65
CA THR A 157 -2.51 13.54 1.77
C THR A 157 -2.83 12.47 2.82
N LEU A 158 -1.82 12.06 3.58
CA LEU A 158 -1.99 11.16 4.71
C LEU A 158 -1.26 11.71 5.95
N ARG A 159 -1.55 11.11 7.10
CA ARG A 159 -0.80 11.33 8.33
C ARG A 159 -0.10 10.04 8.73
N ALA A 160 1.14 10.15 9.21
CA ALA A 160 1.86 9.05 9.82
C ALA A 160 1.99 9.29 11.32
N GLU A 161 1.68 8.28 12.12
CA GLU A 161 1.98 8.27 13.56
C GLU A 161 3.36 7.64 13.76
N LEU A 162 4.36 8.48 14.05
CA LEU A 162 5.72 8.05 14.31
C LEU A 162 5.89 7.70 15.79
N VAL A 163 6.36 6.49 16.08
CA VAL A 163 6.52 5.99 17.45
C VAL A 163 7.94 6.11 17.99
N GLY A 164 8.90 6.43 17.13
CA GLY A 164 10.32 6.49 17.46
C GLY A 164 11.20 6.41 16.23
N GLU A 165 12.49 6.19 16.46
CA GLU A 165 13.52 6.13 15.44
C GLU A 165 14.33 4.84 15.58
N VAL A 166 14.80 4.31 14.45
CA VAL A 166 15.74 3.19 14.42
C VAL A 166 17.09 3.71 13.93
N GLU A 167 18.08 3.65 14.81
CA GLU A 167 19.48 3.95 14.49
C GLU A 167 20.21 2.68 14.09
N PHE A 168 20.99 2.72 13.01
CA PHE A 168 21.75 1.57 12.52
C PHE A 168 22.94 2.05 11.67
N GLU A 169 23.80 1.10 11.29
CA GLU A 169 24.89 1.32 10.33
C GLU A 169 24.66 0.43 9.11
N LEU A 170 24.74 1.02 7.91
CA LEU A 170 24.62 0.31 6.65
C LEU A 170 25.77 0.69 5.72
N ALA A 171 26.56 -0.30 5.30
CA ALA A 171 27.76 -0.11 4.49
C ALA A 171 28.71 0.97 5.06
N GLY A 172 28.94 0.94 6.39
CA GLY A 172 29.81 1.91 7.09
C GLY A 172 29.21 3.29 7.33
N HIS A 173 27.96 3.53 6.93
CA HIS A 173 27.29 4.82 7.12
C HIS A 173 26.23 4.70 8.21
N ARG A 174 26.29 5.59 9.21
CA ARG A 174 25.24 5.70 10.23
C ARG A 174 23.99 6.29 9.62
N ALA A 175 22.85 5.68 9.90
CA ALA A 175 21.54 6.12 9.42
C ALA A 175 20.51 6.07 10.54
N VAL A 176 19.49 6.90 10.41
CA VAL A 176 18.34 6.96 11.31
C VAL A 176 17.07 6.98 10.47
N LEU A 177 16.12 6.10 10.78
CA LEU A 177 14.81 6.08 10.13
C LEU A 177 13.72 6.17 11.19
N ALA A 178 12.81 7.14 11.05
CA ALA A 178 11.59 7.20 11.84
C ALA A 178 10.69 6.01 11.50
N ALA A 179 10.04 5.46 12.53
CA ALA A 179 9.25 4.25 12.44
C ALA A 179 7.77 4.50 12.76
N THR A 180 6.89 3.84 12.00
CA THR A 180 5.50 3.60 12.42
C THR A 180 5.40 2.20 13.02
N GLN A 181 4.39 1.91 13.83
CA GLN A 181 4.22 0.62 14.48
C GLN A 181 2.89 -0.04 14.12
N SER A 182 2.93 -1.34 13.86
CA SER A 182 1.76 -2.20 13.70
C SER A 182 1.22 -2.68 15.05
N PRO A 183 -0.05 -3.14 15.14
CA PRO A 183 -0.63 -3.61 16.40
C PRO A 183 0.13 -4.76 17.09
N ASP A 184 0.89 -5.56 16.33
CA ASP A 184 1.74 -6.64 16.86
C ASP A 184 3.10 -6.16 17.39
N GLY A 185 3.34 -4.84 17.39
CA GLY A 185 4.57 -4.21 17.84
C GLY A 185 5.66 -4.13 16.77
N SER A 186 5.49 -4.77 15.61
CA SER A 186 6.44 -4.66 14.49
C SER A 186 6.52 -3.23 13.98
N LEU A 187 7.71 -2.82 13.54
CA LEU A 187 7.98 -1.49 13.01
C LEU A 187 7.94 -1.53 11.48
N THR A 188 7.46 -0.45 10.88
CA THR A 188 7.61 -0.20 9.44
C THR A 188 8.51 0.99 9.22
N LEU A 189 9.60 0.76 8.50
CA LEU A 189 10.54 1.80 8.09
C LEU A 189 10.30 2.11 6.61
N ASN A 190 9.62 3.22 6.36
CA ASN A 190 9.48 3.80 5.02
C ASN A 190 10.76 4.54 4.67
N PHE A 191 11.35 4.35 3.50
CA PHE A 191 12.59 5.06 3.17
C PHE A 191 12.76 5.33 1.68
N ARG A 192 13.59 6.34 1.41
CA ARG A 192 14.20 6.59 0.10
C ARG A 192 15.66 6.19 0.11
N ASP A 193 16.18 5.81 -1.05
CA ASP A 193 17.59 5.53 -1.28
C ASP A 193 17.97 5.79 -2.74
N ALA A 194 19.27 5.78 -3.05
CA ALA A 194 19.77 6.10 -4.39
C ALA A 194 19.32 5.12 -5.51
N THR A 195 18.72 3.97 -5.19
CA THR A 195 18.17 3.05 -6.19
C THR A 195 16.76 3.44 -6.69
N ASN A 196 16.05 4.30 -5.96
CA ASN A 196 14.64 4.59 -6.24
C ASN A 196 14.46 5.38 -7.56
N GLY A 197 13.41 5.02 -8.31
CA GLY A 197 13.11 5.64 -9.61
C GLY A 197 14.02 5.21 -10.75
N VAL A 198 15.03 4.37 -10.47
CA VAL A 198 15.97 3.83 -11.47
C VAL A 198 15.93 2.30 -11.49
N GLN A 199 16.20 1.67 -10.34
CA GLN A 199 16.19 0.20 -10.19
C GLN A 199 14.99 -0.28 -9.37
N THR A 200 14.52 0.55 -8.45
CA THR A 200 13.46 0.22 -7.48
C THR A 200 12.33 1.24 -7.55
N ALA A 201 11.20 0.94 -6.90
CA ALA A 201 10.06 1.86 -6.82
C ALA A 201 10.46 3.25 -6.25
N PRO A 202 9.64 4.30 -6.44
CA PRO A 202 9.96 5.66 -5.98
C PRO A 202 10.33 5.77 -4.49
N TRP A 203 9.84 4.85 -3.68
CA TRP A 203 10.28 4.56 -2.31
C TRP A 203 9.83 3.15 -1.95
N ARG A 204 10.39 2.62 -0.86
CA ARG A 204 10.10 1.26 -0.38
C ARG A 204 9.93 1.26 1.13
N PHE A 205 9.57 0.11 1.68
CA PHE A 205 9.51 -0.09 3.12
C PHE A 205 10.10 -1.44 3.51
N VAL A 206 10.61 -1.51 4.74
CA VAL A 206 11.01 -2.76 5.38
C VAL A 206 10.26 -2.90 6.70
N THR A 207 9.74 -4.10 6.95
CA THR A 207 9.13 -4.45 8.23
C THR A 207 10.19 -5.05 9.13
N VAL A 208 10.30 -4.49 10.33
CA VAL A 208 11.22 -4.93 11.38
C VAL A 208 10.37 -5.54 12.50
N LYS A 209 10.79 -6.70 13.02
CA LYS A 209 10.07 -7.35 14.13
C LYS A 209 10.01 -6.41 15.35
N ALA A 210 9.09 -6.68 16.26
CA ALA A 210 8.98 -5.93 17.51
C ALA A 210 10.35 -5.81 18.20
N PRO A 211 10.75 -4.61 18.65
CA PRO A 211 12.02 -4.41 19.34
C PRO A 211 12.16 -5.30 20.58
N GLY A 212 13.39 -5.71 20.88
CA GLY A 212 13.71 -6.38 22.14
C GLY A 212 13.47 -5.48 23.36
N PRO A 213 13.52 -6.03 24.59
CA PRO A 213 13.30 -5.25 25.82
C PRO A 213 14.27 -4.08 26.00
N ASP A 214 15.45 -4.17 25.40
CA ASP A 214 16.46 -3.12 25.39
C ASP A 214 16.34 -2.22 24.15
N GLY A 215 15.35 -2.39 23.28
CA GLY A 215 15.21 -1.68 22.00
C GLY A 215 16.09 -2.24 20.88
N SER A 216 16.75 -3.39 21.06
CA SER A 216 17.49 -4.02 19.96
C SER A 216 16.56 -4.45 18.84
N VAL A 217 16.99 -4.23 17.59
CA VAL A 217 16.29 -4.68 16.39
C VAL A 217 17.26 -5.26 15.37
N THR A 218 16.74 -6.05 14.44
CA THR A 218 17.47 -6.49 13.24
C THR A 218 16.69 -6.07 12.01
N ILE A 219 17.34 -5.29 11.15
CA ILE A 219 16.78 -4.82 9.89
C ILE A 219 17.30 -5.74 8.80
N ASP A 220 16.39 -6.39 8.08
CA ASP A 220 16.73 -7.25 6.94
C ASP A 220 16.27 -6.57 5.65
N PHE A 221 17.16 -5.82 5.01
CA PHE A 221 16.84 -5.10 3.78
C PHE A 221 16.61 -6.04 2.59
N ASN A 222 17.00 -7.32 2.67
CA ASN A 222 16.57 -8.32 1.67
C ASN A 222 15.06 -8.48 1.64
N ARG A 223 14.37 -8.16 2.75
CA ARG A 223 12.92 -8.21 2.86
C ARG A 223 12.23 -6.87 2.59
N THR A 224 12.94 -5.92 1.97
CA THR A 224 12.36 -4.65 1.53
C THR A 224 11.32 -4.90 0.43
N LEU A 225 10.16 -4.26 0.58
CA LEU A 225 9.02 -4.41 -0.32
C LEU A 225 8.67 -3.10 -1.03
N ASN A 226 8.10 -3.24 -2.22
CA ASN A 226 7.43 -2.18 -2.93
C ASN A 226 6.02 -1.97 -2.40
N TYR A 227 5.61 -0.71 -2.34
CA TYR A 227 4.20 -0.35 -2.20
C TYR A 227 3.40 -0.66 -3.48
N PRO A 228 2.06 -0.76 -3.37
CA PRO A 228 1.19 -1.01 -4.51
C PRO A 228 1.34 -0.03 -5.68
N MET A 229 1.82 1.21 -5.43
CA MET A 229 2.15 2.19 -6.48
C MET A 229 3.12 1.67 -7.54
N ALA A 230 3.97 0.70 -7.20
CA ALA A 230 4.89 0.09 -8.16
C ALA A 230 4.16 -0.71 -9.24
N PHE A 231 2.93 -1.18 -8.94
CA PHE A 231 2.13 -2.00 -9.84
C PHE A 231 0.97 -1.24 -10.48
N SER A 232 0.45 -0.22 -9.79
CA SER A 232 -0.72 0.54 -10.25
C SER A 232 -0.65 2.01 -9.83
N PRO A 233 -0.92 2.96 -10.76
CA PRO A 233 -0.92 4.39 -10.44
C PRO A 233 -2.14 4.81 -9.58
N HIS A 234 -3.09 3.90 -9.39
CA HIS A 234 -4.34 4.16 -8.68
C HIS A 234 -4.23 3.90 -7.17
N ALA A 235 -3.05 3.47 -6.69
CA ALA A 235 -2.81 3.26 -5.28
C ALA A 235 -2.47 4.56 -4.55
N VAL A 236 -3.06 4.73 -3.35
CA VAL A 236 -2.66 5.79 -2.41
C VAL A 236 -1.61 5.18 -1.48
N CYS A 237 -0.34 5.47 -1.74
CA CYS A 237 0.79 4.93 -0.98
C CYS A 237 1.46 6.04 -0.16
N PRO A 238 1.78 5.80 1.12
CA PRO A 238 2.36 6.81 2.00
C PRO A 238 3.81 7.09 1.59
N ALA A 239 4.18 8.35 1.41
CA ALA A 239 5.57 8.71 1.21
C ALA A 239 6.36 8.60 2.52
N PRO A 240 7.67 8.31 2.46
CA PRO A 240 8.55 8.43 3.63
C PRO A 240 8.56 9.88 4.10
N VAL A 241 8.67 10.07 5.42
CA VAL A 241 8.92 11.40 5.99
C VAL A 241 10.23 11.98 5.44
N PRO A 242 10.40 13.31 5.35
CA PRO A 242 11.57 13.91 4.70
C PRO A 242 12.93 13.41 5.23
N GLY A 243 13.03 13.10 6.53
CA GLY A 243 14.24 12.57 7.15
C GLY A 243 14.55 11.10 6.84
N ASN A 244 13.58 10.33 6.33
CA ASN A 244 13.76 8.92 6.01
C ASN A 244 14.40 8.73 4.62
N HIS A 245 15.63 9.20 4.49
CA HIS A 245 16.42 9.12 3.28
C HIS A 245 17.80 8.53 3.59
N LEU A 246 18.12 7.42 2.94
CA LEU A 246 19.41 6.74 3.06
C LEU A 246 20.34 7.23 1.95
N GLU A 247 21.54 7.67 2.33
CA GLU A 247 22.60 8.02 1.37
C GLU A 247 23.15 6.77 0.66
N THR A 248 23.14 5.63 1.34
CA THR A 248 23.57 4.34 0.81
C THR A 248 22.53 3.76 -0.14
N ALA A 249 22.97 3.32 -1.33
CA ALA A 249 22.13 2.57 -2.27
C ALA A 249 21.76 1.20 -1.69
N VAL A 250 20.47 0.95 -1.46
CA VAL A 250 20.00 -0.32 -0.88
C VAL A 250 19.71 -1.32 -1.99
N ARG A 251 20.75 -2.05 -2.41
CA ARG A 251 20.67 -3.10 -3.44
C ARG A 251 20.24 -4.45 -2.86
N ALA A 252 19.15 -4.42 -2.09
CA ALA A 252 18.50 -5.59 -1.50
C ALA A 252 16.97 -5.43 -1.59
N GLY A 253 16.24 -6.56 -1.63
CA GLY A 253 14.78 -6.58 -1.70
C GLY A 253 14.21 -6.35 -3.11
N GLU A 254 12.96 -5.87 -3.16
CA GLU A 254 12.20 -5.72 -4.41
C GLU A 254 12.79 -4.64 -5.34
N LEU A 255 12.89 -5.00 -6.62
CA LEU A 255 13.16 -4.15 -7.78
C LEU A 255 11.85 -3.62 -8.38
N LEU A 256 11.93 -2.76 -9.39
CA LEU A 256 10.76 -2.41 -10.19
C LEU A 256 10.12 -3.66 -10.80
N PRO A 257 8.78 -3.80 -10.71
CA PRO A 257 8.06 -4.86 -11.40
C PRO A 257 8.06 -4.62 -12.91
N HIS A 258 7.84 -5.70 -13.67
CA HIS A 258 7.70 -5.67 -15.12
C HIS A 258 6.36 -5.08 -15.59
#